data_AF-A0A7X7NYK3-F1
#
_entry.id   AF-A0A7X7NYK3-F1
#
_cell.length_a   1.000
_cell.length_b   1.000
_cell.length_c   1.000
_cell.angle_alpha   90.00
_cell.angle_beta   90.00
_cell.angle_gamma   90.00
#
_symmetry.space_group_name_H-M   'P 1'
#
loop_
_entity.id
_entity.type
_entity.pdbx_description
1 polymer ?
#
loop_
_entity_poly.entity_id
_entity_poly.type
_entity_poly.pdbx_seq_one_letter_code
_entity_poly.pdbx_strand_id
1 'polypeptide(L)'
;NPRDYDLSDVIKSIVYARESNTRVDLNLLTFPGFTDREEEIDNLFDFLSHHPWIHMIQFRNLNIDPDFFIKHFNSDDNGIGIDRLISLIQKEFPDTKIGSYTHPVKKG
;
A
#
# COMPACT_ATOMS: atom_id res chain seq x y z
N ASN A 1 -13.57 -12.25 -3.35
CA ASN A 1 -14.02 -10.96 -2.79
C ASN A 1 -14.49 -11.13 -1.36
N PRO A 2 -14.07 -10.27 -0.43
CA PRO A 2 -14.68 -10.15 0.88
C PRO A 2 -16.18 -9.95 0.72
N ARG A 3 -16.99 -10.57 1.57
CA ARG A 3 -18.40 -10.24 1.69
C ARG A 3 -18.51 -9.11 2.70
N ASP A 4 -19.13 -8.00 2.28
CA ASP A 4 -19.46 -6.85 3.14
C ASP A 4 -18.26 -6.08 3.73
N TYR A 5 -17.11 -6.08 3.06
CA TYR A 5 -15.96 -5.24 3.42
C TYR A 5 -15.37 -4.60 2.16
N ASP A 6 -15.50 -3.28 2.07
CA ASP A 6 -15.01 -2.50 0.94
C ASP A 6 -13.90 -1.51 1.35
N LEU A 7 -13.32 -0.82 0.36
CA LEU A 7 -12.29 0.18 0.62
C LEU A 7 -12.81 1.32 1.51
N SER A 8 -14.11 1.63 1.45
CA SER A 8 -14.72 2.66 2.29
C SER A 8 -14.69 2.26 3.77
N ASP A 9 -14.83 0.98 4.09
CA ASP A 9 -14.74 0.47 5.46
C ASP A 9 -13.31 0.56 6.02
N VAL A 10 -12.30 0.37 5.15
CA VAL A 10 -10.89 0.62 5.48
C VAL A 10 -10.67 2.10 5.78
N ILE A 11 -11.19 3.00 4.93
CA ILE A 11 -11.07 4.45 5.10
C ILE A 11 -11.76 4.90 6.41
N LYS A 12 -12.97 4.41 6.69
CA LYS A 12 -13.68 4.70 7.95
C LYS A 12 -12.85 4.29 9.17
N SER A 13 -12.21 3.13 9.12
CA SER A 13 -11.34 2.64 10.19
C SER A 13 -10.10 3.52 10.37
N ILE A 14 -9.52 4.00 9.27
CA ILE A 14 -8.37 4.93 9.28
C ILE A 14 -8.76 6.29 9.89
N VAL A 15 -9.92 6.83 9.51
CA VAL A 15 -10.44 8.10 10.05
C VAL A 15 -10.70 7.98 11.56
N TYR A 16 -11.33 6.89 12.00
CA TYR A 16 -11.58 6.64 13.42
C TYR A 16 -10.26 6.51 14.23
N ALA A 17 -9.26 5.81 13.69
CA ALA A 17 -7.95 5.70 14.33
C ALA A 17 -7.24 7.06 14.46
N ARG A 18 -7.39 7.94 13.46
CA ARG A 18 -6.89 9.32 13.50
C ARG A 18 -7.57 10.13 14.59
N GLU A 19 -8.91 10.10 14.67
CA GLU A 19 -9.67 10.80 15.74
C GLU A 19 -9.24 10.33 17.13
N SER A 20 -8.79 9.07 17.23
CA SER A 20 -8.24 8.47 18.44
C SER A 20 -6.73 8.74 18.65
N ASN A 21 -6.15 9.67 17.89
CA ASN A 21 -4.73 10.07 17.94
C ASN A 21 -3.74 8.87 17.83
N THR A 22 -4.14 7.83 17.11
CA THR A 22 -3.38 6.59 16.94
C THR A 22 -2.57 6.62 15.64
N ARG A 23 -1.35 6.07 15.69
CA ARG A 23 -0.49 5.94 14.52
C ARG A 23 -1.12 5.00 13.49
N VAL A 24 -1.17 5.44 12.23
CA VAL A 24 -1.67 4.66 11.10
C VAL A 24 -0.52 4.29 10.16
N ASP A 25 -0.33 2.99 9.94
CA ASP A 25 0.62 2.43 8.98
C ASP A 25 -0.17 1.56 7.96
N LEU A 26 0.18 1.65 6.67
CA LEU A 26 -0.43 0.91 5.56
C LEU A 26 0.38 -0.36 5.27
N ASN A 27 -0.27 -1.51 5.13
CA ASN A 27 0.34 -2.68 4.49
C ASN A 27 -0.02 -2.70 3.01
N LEU A 28 0.97 -2.53 2.14
CA LEU A 28 0.82 -2.63 0.70
C LEU A 28 1.23 -4.02 0.24
N LEU A 29 0.26 -4.83 -0.20
CA LEU A 29 0.55 -6.12 -0.83
C LEU A 29 1.15 -5.88 -2.21
N THR A 30 2.37 -6.34 -2.40
CA THR A 30 3.23 -6.02 -3.54
C THR A 30 3.43 -7.25 -4.40
N PHE A 31 3.21 -7.07 -5.71
CA PHE A 31 3.54 -8.04 -6.74
C PHE A 31 4.11 -7.29 -7.95
N PRO A 32 5.36 -7.56 -8.39
CA PRO A 32 5.97 -6.90 -9.55
C PRO A 32 5.19 -7.16 -10.85
N GLY A 33 5.04 -6.12 -11.68
CA GLY A 33 4.18 -6.15 -12.86
C GLY A 33 2.69 -5.95 -12.56
N PHE A 34 2.32 -5.83 -11.29
CA PHE A 34 0.94 -5.60 -10.86
C PHE A 34 0.83 -4.31 -10.05
N THR A 35 1.48 -4.24 -8.89
CA THR A 35 1.39 -3.09 -7.96
C THR A 35 2.13 -1.85 -8.48
N ASP A 36 3.07 -2.02 -9.40
CA ASP A 36 3.90 -0.97 -10.01
C ASP A 36 3.46 -0.60 -11.43
N ARG A 37 2.20 -0.87 -11.77
CA ARG A 37 1.56 -0.38 -13.00
C ARG A 37 1.11 1.07 -12.80
N GLU A 38 1.12 1.85 -13.88
CA GLU A 38 0.80 3.28 -13.83
C GLU A 38 -0.55 3.57 -13.14
N GLU A 39 -1.61 2.84 -13.50
CA GLU A 39 -2.93 2.98 -12.89
C GLU A 39 -2.94 2.69 -11.37
N GLU A 40 -2.21 1.66 -10.92
CA GLU A 40 -2.13 1.34 -9.49
C GLU A 40 -1.33 2.39 -8.72
N ILE A 41 -0.29 2.95 -9.36
CA ILE A 41 0.51 4.02 -8.78
C ILE A 41 -0.32 5.29 -8.65
N ASP A 42 -1.07 5.67 -9.68
CA ASP A 42 -1.94 6.84 -9.65
C ASP A 42 -3.00 6.71 -8.55
N ASN A 43 -3.64 5.55 -8.44
CA ASN A 43 -4.61 5.26 -7.38
C ASN A 43 -3.97 5.29 -5.99
N LEU A 44 -2.76 4.75 -5.83
CA LEU A 44 -2.03 4.81 -4.57
C LEU A 44 -1.68 6.26 -4.19
N PHE A 45 -1.26 7.07 -5.16
CA PHE A 45 -0.83 8.45 -4.92
C PHE A 45 -2.02 9.34 -4.59
N ASP A 46 -3.15 9.14 -5.28
CA ASP A 46 -4.41 9.79 -4.95
C ASP A 46 -4.82 9.44 -3.50
N PHE A 47 -4.78 8.16 -3.14
CA PHE A 47 -5.08 7.70 -1.78
C PHE A 47 -4.16 8.35 -0.74
N LEU A 48 -2.84 8.35 -0.95
CA LEU A 48 -1.88 8.95 0.00
C LEU A 48 -2.06 10.46 0.12
N SER A 49 -2.38 11.17 -0.98
CA SER A 49 -2.61 12.62 -0.98
C SER A 49 -3.84 13.01 -0.14
N HIS A 50 -4.88 12.19 -0.16
CA HIS A 50 -6.08 12.38 0.67
C HIS A 50 -5.87 11.98 2.13
N HIS A 51 -4.80 11.23 2.45
CA HIS A 51 -4.52 10.69 3.78
C HIS A 51 -3.08 11.00 4.25
N PRO A 52 -2.68 12.28 4.37
CA PRO A 52 -1.30 12.68 4.71
C PRO A 52 -0.85 12.27 6.13
N TRP A 53 -1.76 11.70 6.94
CA TRP A 53 -1.47 11.16 8.27
C TRP A 53 -1.08 9.68 8.26
N ILE A 54 -0.88 9.06 7.08
CA ILE A 54 -0.27 7.74 6.99
C ILE A 54 1.23 7.90 7.27
N HIS A 55 1.72 7.25 8.32
CA HIS A 55 3.08 7.46 8.82
C HIS A 55 4.09 6.50 8.16
N MET A 56 3.61 5.34 7.72
CA MET A 56 4.45 4.33 7.11
C MET A 56 3.68 3.49 6.08
N ILE A 57 4.35 3.14 4.99
CA ILE A 57 3.93 2.11 4.04
C ILE A 57 4.86 0.92 4.21
N GLN A 58 4.27 -0.23 4.50
CA GLN A 58 4.94 -1.50 4.66
C GLN A 58 4.71 -2.35 3.41
N PHE A 59 5.77 -2.58 2.65
CA PHE A 59 5.71 -3.47 1.49
C PHE A 59 5.69 -4.92 1.97
N ARG A 60 4.69 -5.68 1.51
CA ARG A 60 4.45 -7.06 1.88
C ARG A 60 4.29 -7.88 0.62
N ASN A 61 5.00 -9.01 0.50
CA ASN A 61 4.75 -9.91 -0.62
C ASN A 61 3.29 -10.38 -0.59
N LEU A 62 2.62 -10.37 -1.74
CA LEU A 62 1.27 -10.90 -1.91
C LEU A 62 1.17 -12.39 -1.54
N ASN A 63 2.30 -13.11 -1.42
CA ASN A 63 2.41 -14.50 -0.93
C ASN A 63 1.45 -15.47 -1.62
N ILE A 64 1.16 -15.19 -2.90
CA ILE A 64 0.40 -16.05 -3.78
C ILE A 64 1.35 -16.74 -4.76
N ASP A 65 0.98 -17.93 -5.23
CA ASP A 65 1.68 -18.60 -6.32
C ASP A 65 1.72 -17.66 -7.55
N PRO A 66 2.92 -17.27 -8.03
CA PRO A 66 3.04 -16.33 -9.15
C PRO A 66 2.44 -16.87 -10.45
N ASP A 67 2.59 -18.16 -10.74
CA ASP A 67 2.06 -18.78 -11.96
C ASP A 67 0.53 -18.82 -11.91
N PHE A 68 -0.03 -19.07 -10.73
CA PHE A 68 -1.47 -18.98 -10.53
C PHE A 68 -1.96 -17.54 -10.71
N PHE A 69 -1.28 -16.56 -10.10
CA PHE A 69 -1.69 -15.16 -10.16
C PHE A 69 -1.64 -14.61 -11.59
N ILE A 70 -0.53 -14.83 -12.30
CA ILE A 70 -0.33 -14.37 -13.69
C ILE A 70 -1.37 -15.00 -14.65
N LYS A 71 -1.76 -16.27 -14.43
CA LYS A 71 -2.80 -16.91 -15.27
C LYS A 71 -4.19 -16.29 -15.11
N HIS A 72 -4.47 -15.69 -13.95
CA HIS A 72 -5.77 -15.07 -13.66
C HIS A 72 -5.74 -13.55 -13.85
N PHE A 73 -4.56 -12.94 -13.85
CA PHE A 73 -4.32 -11.54 -14.16
C PHE A 73 -3.62 -11.41 -15.51
N ASN A 74 -4.41 -11.14 -16.55
CA ASN A 74 -3.87 -10.68 -17.83
C ASN A 74 -3.34 -9.26 -17.65
N SER A 75 -2.04 -9.11 -17.44
CA SER A 75 -1.37 -7.81 -17.54
C SER A 75 -0.30 -7.91 -18.62
N ASP A 76 -0.62 -7.42 -19.82
CA ASP A 76 0.35 -7.14 -20.89
C ASP A 76 1.22 -5.91 -20.57
N ASP A 77 0.88 -5.21 -19.49
CA ASP A 77 1.53 -3.97 -19.09
C ASP A 77 2.72 -4.24 -18.17
N ASN A 78 3.90 -3.76 -18.58
CA ASN A 78 5.13 -3.92 -17.81
C ASN A 78 5.16 -2.83 -16.75
N GLY A 79 5.04 -3.23 -15.47
CA GLY A 79 5.24 -2.32 -14.35
C GLY A 79 6.60 -1.63 -14.38
N ILE A 80 6.70 -0.47 -13.74
CA ILE A 80 7.90 0.38 -13.77
C ILE A 80 9.07 -0.17 -12.92
N GLY A 81 8.84 -1.25 -12.19
CA GLY A 81 9.73 -1.84 -11.19
C GLY A 81 9.41 -1.35 -9.77
N ILE A 82 9.39 -2.28 -8.80
CA ILE A 82 9.14 -1.97 -7.38
C ILE A 82 10.13 -0.95 -6.82
N ASP A 83 11.41 -1.02 -7.19
CA ASP A 83 12.43 -0.07 -6.73
C ASP A 83 12.12 1.37 -7.19
N ARG A 84 11.59 1.50 -8.41
CA ARG A 84 11.19 2.80 -8.96
C ARG A 84 9.93 3.31 -8.28
N LEU A 85 8.95 2.44 -8.01
CA LEU A 85 7.77 2.78 -7.21
C LEU A 85 8.16 3.32 -5.83
N ILE A 86 9.04 2.61 -5.12
CA ILE A 86 9.56 3.03 -3.80
C ILE A 86 10.22 4.41 -3.90
N SER A 87 11.05 4.63 -4.92
CA SER A 87 11.72 5.92 -5.14
C SER A 87 10.74 7.06 -5.41
N LEU A 88 9.66 6.81 -6.16
CA LEU A 88 8.62 7.80 -6.42
C LEU A 88 7.84 8.15 -5.16
N ILE A 89 7.45 7.15 -4.35
CA ILE A 89 6.75 7.40 -3.08
C ILE A 89 7.62 8.23 -2.13
N GLN A 90 8.91 7.91 -2.00
CA GLN A 90 9.84 8.69 -1.14
C GLN A 90 10.00 10.13 -1.61
N LYS A 91 9.91 10.37 -2.92
CA LYS A 91 10.02 11.70 -3.51
C LYS A 91 8.75 12.53 -3.30
N GLU A 92 7.58 11.96 -3.57
CA GLU A 92 6.30 12.69 -3.49
C GLU A 92 5.77 12.78 -2.05
N PHE A 93 6.07 11.82 -1.19
CA PHE A 93 5.61 11.74 0.21
C PHE A 93 6.79 11.60 1.19
N PRO A 94 7.68 12.60 1.31
CA PRO A 94 8.92 12.50 2.08
C PRO A 94 8.73 12.24 3.58
N ASP A 95 7.56 12.62 4.13
CA ASP A 95 7.21 12.37 5.53
C ASP A 95 6.69 10.95 5.79
N THR A 96 6.34 10.20 4.74
CA THR A 96 5.88 8.82 4.83
C THR A 96 7.07 7.87 4.84
N LYS A 97 7.23 7.09 5.91
CA LYS A 97 8.30 6.09 6.00
C LYS A 97 7.98 4.90 5.11
N ILE A 98 9.01 4.31 4.49
CA ILE A 98 8.88 3.03 3.79
C ILE A 98 9.66 1.97 4.55
N GLY A 99 9.05 0.79 4.71
CA GLY A 99 9.69 -0.33 5.39
C GLY A 99 9.18 -1.70 4.95
N SER A 100 9.86 -2.73 5.42
CA SER A 100 9.48 -4.15 5.26
C SER A 100 9.31 -4.85 6.62
N TYR A 101 9.33 -4.09 7.72
CA TYR A 101 9.31 -4.64 9.08
C TYR A 101 8.25 -3.94 9.95
N THR A 102 7.65 -4.69 10.86
CA THR A 102 6.75 -4.15 11.89
C THR A 102 7.60 -3.59 13.01
N HIS A 103 7.44 -2.30 13.35
CA HIS A 103 8.11 -1.77 14.53
C HIS A 103 7.52 -2.45 15.77
N PRO A 104 8.35 -2.99 16.68
CA PRO A 104 7.85 -3.49 17.95
C PRO A 104 7.23 -2.33 18.74
N VAL A 105 6.02 -2.54 19.27
CA VAL A 105 5.38 -1.58 20.18
C VAL A 105 6.26 -1.49 21.43
N LYS A 106 6.86 -0.32 21.70
CA LYS A 106 7.50 -0.08 22.99
C LYS A 106 6.40 -0.07 24.05
N LYS A 107 6.38 -1.10 24.90
CA LYS A 107 5.59 -1.05 26.15
C LYS A 107 6.19 0.06 27.02
N GLY A 108 5.39 1.10 27.28
CA GLY A 108 5.60 2.02 28.40
C GLY A 108 5.17 1.38 29.71
#